data_AF-A0A9D0N378-F1
#
_entry.id   AF-A0A9D0N378-F1
#
_cell.length_a   1.000
_cell.length_b   1.000
_cell.length_c   1.000
_cell.angle_alpha   90.00
_cell.angle_beta   90.00
_cell.angle_gamma   90.00
#
_symmetry.space_group_name_H-M   'P 1'
#
loop_
_entity.id
_entity.type
_entity.pdbx_description
1 polymer ?
#
loop_
_entity_poly.entity_id
_entity_poly.type
_entity_poly.pdbx_seq_one_letter_code
_entity_poly.pdbx_strand_id
1 'polypeptide(L)'
;MPADNFGYASDEERRAKRGLEDWELVEKIPESQQPVPRWFIGIIVAVMLVAVGLSFPFWGDRPGYEREWINWGFGAALLYTAVFGTFVYFMVNFYGSKVAGRLDTDKEKNAESPTDSKEASSKKNAAHPTSKSTDK
;
A
#
# COMPACT_ATOMS: atom_id res chain seq x y z
N MET A 1 17.64 -36.04 -4.59
CA MET A 1 18.75 -36.41 -3.68
C MET A 1 18.12 -36.75 -2.33
N PRO A 2 18.66 -37.71 -1.56
CA PRO A 2 18.21 -37.95 -0.18
C PRO A 2 18.32 -36.67 0.64
N ALA A 3 17.37 -36.42 1.56
CA ALA A 3 17.43 -35.24 2.44
C ALA A 3 18.64 -35.36 3.38
N ASP A 4 19.59 -34.42 3.28
CA ASP A 4 20.75 -34.38 4.16
C ASP A 4 20.34 -33.73 5.49
N ASN A 5 19.99 -34.58 6.46
CA ASN A 5 19.61 -34.14 7.80
C ASN A 5 20.83 -33.96 8.72
N PHE A 6 22.06 -33.84 8.18
CA PHE A 6 23.31 -33.62 8.96
C PHE A 6 23.53 -34.63 10.10
N GLY A 7 23.07 -35.87 9.92
CA GLY A 7 23.19 -36.95 10.92
C GLY A 7 22.07 -37.01 11.97
N TYR A 8 21.01 -36.19 11.85
CA TYR A 8 19.81 -36.30 12.70
C TYR A 8 18.77 -37.24 12.11
N ALA A 9 17.93 -37.83 12.96
CA ALA A 9 16.91 -38.80 12.53
C ALA A 9 15.80 -38.13 11.71
N SER A 10 15.52 -36.85 11.98
CA SER A 10 14.60 -36.03 11.21
C SER A 10 15.03 -34.56 11.17
N ASP A 11 14.51 -33.86 10.18
CA ASP A 11 14.75 -32.44 9.98
C ASP A 11 14.12 -31.56 11.09
N GLU A 12 13.07 -32.07 11.73
CA GLU A 12 12.44 -31.47 12.91
C GLU A 12 13.31 -31.59 14.15
N GLU A 13 13.93 -32.75 14.36
CA GLU A 13 14.88 -32.97 15.45
C GLU A 13 16.11 -32.06 15.29
N ARG A 14 16.61 -31.93 14.05
CA ARG A 14 17.69 -30.99 13.72
C ARG A 14 17.30 -29.56 14.07
N ARG A 15 16.16 -29.06 13.59
CA ARG A 15 15.70 -27.70 13.89
C ARG A 15 15.51 -27.45 15.39
N ALA A 16 15.06 -28.45 16.14
CA ALA A 16 14.88 -28.34 17.58
C ALA A 16 16.20 -28.29 18.37
N LYS A 17 17.22 -29.06 17.94
CA LYS A 17 18.51 -29.15 18.65
C LYS A 17 19.53 -28.11 18.18
N ARG A 18 19.58 -27.85 16.88
CA ARG A 18 20.61 -27.04 16.21
C ARG A 18 20.10 -25.67 15.77
N GLY A 19 18.79 -25.49 15.67
CA GLY A 19 18.19 -24.24 15.20
C GLY A 19 18.08 -24.18 13.68
N LEU A 20 17.72 -23.00 13.18
CA LEU A 20 17.61 -22.72 11.75
C LEU A 20 18.96 -22.23 11.22
N GLU A 21 19.40 -22.79 10.11
CA GLU A 21 20.66 -22.41 9.48
C GLU A 21 20.48 -21.13 8.64
N ASP A 22 21.56 -20.37 8.43
CA ASP A 22 21.51 -19.02 7.81
C ASP A 22 20.87 -19.03 6.42
N TRP A 23 21.05 -20.13 5.66
CA TRP A 23 20.40 -20.33 4.36
C TRP A 23 18.89 -20.58 4.47
N GLU A 24 18.46 -21.36 5.45
CA GLU A 24 17.04 -21.62 5.72
C GLU A 24 16.33 -20.36 6.24
N LEU A 25 17.07 -19.46 6.89
CA LEU A 25 16.56 -18.16 7.30
C LEU A 25 16.23 -17.31 6.06
N VAL A 26 17.14 -17.24 5.08
CA VAL A 26 16.94 -16.52 3.82
C VAL A 26 15.72 -17.04 3.06
N GLU A 27 15.51 -18.35 3.03
CA GLU A 27 14.35 -18.98 2.39
C GLU A 27 13.01 -18.68 3.11
N LYS A 28 13.05 -18.39 4.41
CA LYS A 28 11.86 -18.09 5.22
C LYS A 28 11.53 -16.62 5.32
N ILE A 29 12.38 -15.72 4.84
CA ILE A 29 12.07 -14.30 4.79
C ILE A 29 10.93 -14.10 3.79
N PRO A 30 9.73 -13.68 4.24
CA PRO A 30 8.68 -13.34 3.30
C PRO A 30 9.17 -12.18 2.42
N GLU A 31 8.92 -12.23 1.12
CA GLU A 31 9.12 -11.09 0.22
C GLU A 31 8.15 -9.96 0.60
N SER A 32 8.45 -9.24 1.67
CA SER A 32 7.73 -8.05 2.10
C SER A 32 8.23 -6.85 1.28
N GLN A 33 8.02 -6.89 -0.03
CA GLN A 33 8.20 -5.75 -0.93
C GLN A 33 6.82 -5.18 -1.24
N GLN A 34 6.20 -4.50 -0.28
CA GLN A 34 4.96 -3.78 -0.59
C GLN A 34 5.30 -2.65 -1.57
N PRO A 35 4.61 -2.56 -2.71
CA PRO A 35 4.88 -1.52 -3.70
C PRO A 35 4.60 -0.14 -3.09
N VAL A 36 5.35 0.86 -3.55
CA VAL A 36 5.11 2.25 -3.15
C VAL A 36 3.66 2.61 -3.50
N PRO A 37 2.85 3.10 -2.55
CA PRO A 37 1.47 3.44 -2.81
C PRO A 37 1.32 4.49 -3.90
N ARG A 38 0.36 4.31 -4.81
CA ARG A 38 0.15 5.23 -5.96
C ARG A 38 -0.15 6.68 -5.54
N TRP A 39 -0.72 6.90 -4.35
CA TRP A 39 -0.97 8.25 -3.83
C TRP A 39 0.32 9.01 -3.49
N PHE A 40 1.42 8.30 -3.22
CA PHE A 40 2.73 8.93 -2.96
C PHE A 40 3.25 9.70 -4.18
N ILE A 41 2.99 9.19 -5.40
CA ILE A 41 3.30 9.91 -6.64
C ILE A 41 2.50 11.22 -6.70
N GLY A 42 1.24 11.20 -6.25
CA GLY A 42 0.41 12.41 -6.15
C GLY A 42 1.04 13.47 -5.22
N ILE A 43 1.66 13.04 -4.11
CA ILE A 43 2.38 13.96 -3.21
C ILE A 43 3.61 14.55 -3.89
N ILE A 44 4.40 13.74 -4.60
CA ILE A 44 5.58 14.23 -5.34
C ILE A 44 5.15 15.32 -6.34
N VAL A 45 4.09 15.09 -7.10
CA VAL A 45 3.54 16.08 -8.05
C VAL A 45 3.08 17.34 -7.33
N ALA A 46 2.38 17.21 -6.19
CA ALA A 46 1.94 18.37 -5.41
C ALA A 46 3.13 19.19 -4.89
N VAL A 47 4.17 18.55 -4.36
CA VAL A 47 5.40 19.23 -3.91
C VAL A 47 6.12 19.89 -5.07
N MET A 48 6.17 19.26 -6.24
CA MET A 48 6.74 19.89 -7.45
C MET A 48 5.98 21.16 -7.85
N LEU A 49 4.64 21.14 -7.83
CA LEU A 49 3.84 22.32 -8.12
C LEU A 49 4.07 23.44 -7.10
N VAL A 50 4.22 23.10 -5.82
CA VAL A 50 4.56 24.06 -4.77
C VAL A 50 5.96 24.63 -4.98
N ALA A 51 6.94 23.81 -5.34
CA ALA A 51 8.30 24.25 -5.64
C ALA A 51 8.35 25.20 -6.84
N VAL A 52 7.63 24.88 -7.91
CA VAL A 52 7.45 25.77 -9.07
C VAL A 52 6.71 27.05 -8.65
N GLY A 53 5.67 26.93 -7.81
CA GLY A 53 4.96 28.05 -7.22
C GLY A 53 5.87 29.02 -6.45
N LEU A 54 6.74 28.49 -5.59
CA LEU A 54 7.74 29.25 -4.84
C LEU A 54 8.81 29.90 -5.72
N SER A 55 9.05 29.35 -6.91
CA SER A 55 10.05 29.88 -7.84
C SER A 55 9.58 31.13 -8.60
N PHE A 56 8.29 31.48 -8.53
CA PHE A 56 7.79 32.69 -9.16
C PHE A 56 8.20 33.95 -8.38
N PRO A 57 8.46 35.07 -9.08
CA PRO A 57 8.92 36.33 -8.48
C PRO A 57 7.88 37.04 -7.57
N PHE A 58 6.74 36.41 -7.29
CA PHE A 58 5.73 36.96 -6.37
C PHE A 58 6.02 36.63 -4.89
N TRP A 59 6.84 35.61 -4.62
CA TRP A 59 7.18 35.17 -3.27
C TRP A 59 8.65 35.47 -2.97
N GLY A 60 8.91 36.64 -2.37
CA GLY A 60 10.20 36.96 -1.76
C GLY A 60 11.08 37.95 -2.51
N ASP A 61 10.63 38.51 -3.65
CA ASP A 61 11.38 39.59 -4.30
C ASP A 61 11.28 40.88 -3.50
N ARG A 62 12.45 41.48 -3.23
CA ARG A 62 12.56 42.77 -2.56
C ARG A 62 12.22 43.87 -3.56
N PRO A 63 11.45 44.91 -3.17
CA PRO A 63 11.21 46.05 -4.03
C PRO A 63 12.53 46.64 -4.55
N GLY A 64 12.65 46.75 -5.89
CA GLY A 64 13.81 47.30 -6.58
C GLY A 64 14.82 46.28 -7.14
N TYR A 65 14.56 44.98 -7.02
CA TYR A 65 15.37 43.93 -7.67
C TYR A 65 14.51 43.15 -8.64
N GLU A 66 14.74 43.30 -9.95
CA GLU A 66 14.05 42.51 -10.97
C GLU A 66 14.92 41.33 -11.35
N ARG A 67 14.47 40.12 -11.00
CA ARG A 67 15.14 38.88 -11.36
C ARG A 67 14.52 38.28 -12.62
N GLU A 68 15.37 37.86 -13.55
CA GLU A 68 14.93 37.12 -14.73
C GLU A 68 14.35 35.75 -14.32
N TRP A 69 13.04 35.59 -14.53
CA TRP A 69 12.30 34.38 -14.18
C TRP A 69 12.73 33.18 -15.02
N ILE A 70 12.78 33.34 -16.35
CA ILE A 70 13.27 32.32 -17.28
C ILE A 70 14.75 32.59 -17.54
N ASN A 71 15.60 31.81 -16.91
CA ASN A 71 17.04 31.82 -17.14
C ASN A 71 17.54 30.41 -17.42
N TRP A 72 18.81 30.31 -17.83
CA TRP A 72 19.43 29.02 -18.15
C TRP A 72 19.46 28.06 -16.94
N GLY A 73 19.54 28.61 -15.72
CA GLY A 73 19.44 27.84 -14.48
C GLY A 73 18.05 27.22 -14.26
N PHE A 74 16.98 27.94 -14.63
CA PHE A 74 15.62 27.39 -14.60
C PHE A 74 15.45 26.27 -15.61
N GLY A 75 15.97 26.43 -16.83
CA GLY A 75 16.01 25.37 -17.84
C GLY A 75 16.79 24.15 -17.37
N ALA A 76 17.97 24.35 -16.78
CA ALA A 76 18.79 23.28 -16.20
C ALA A 76 18.10 22.57 -15.03
N ALA A 77 17.37 23.31 -14.19
CA ALA A 77 16.59 22.74 -13.09
C ALA A 77 15.45 21.84 -13.61
N LEU A 78 14.70 22.29 -14.62
CA LEU A 78 13.65 21.46 -15.24
C LEU A 78 14.23 20.18 -15.85
N LEU A 79 15.36 20.30 -16.56
CA LEU A 79 16.05 19.14 -17.14
C LEU A 79 16.51 18.17 -16.03
N TYR A 80 17.13 18.69 -14.98
CA TYR A 80 17.58 17.88 -13.84
C TYR A 80 16.40 17.16 -13.17
N THR A 81 15.30 17.85 -12.90
CA THR A 81 14.11 17.26 -12.30
C THR A 81 13.50 16.18 -13.21
N ALA A 82 13.48 16.39 -14.53
CA ALA A 82 12.99 15.39 -15.47
C ALA A 82 13.88 14.13 -15.48
N VAL A 83 15.21 14.30 -15.54
CA VAL A 83 16.18 13.19 -15.55
C VAL A 83 16.14 12.42 -14.23
N PHE A 84 16.24 13.14 -13.11
CA PHE A 84 16.24 12.53 -11.78
C PHE A 84 14.89 11.92 -11.43
N GLY A 85 13.79 12.58 -11.80
CA GLY A 85 12.44 12.03 -11.66
C GLY A 85 12.25 10.75 -12.46
N THR A 86 12.78 10.70 -13.68
CA THR A 86 12.80 9.47 -14.50
C THR A 86 13.64 8.39 -13.83
N PHE A 87 14.84 8.71 -13.32
CA PHE A 87 15.68 7.77 -12.60
C PHE A 87 15.00 7.18 -11.36
N VAL A 88 14.39 8.02 -10.52
CA VAL A 88 13.64 7.60 -9.34
C VAL A 88 12.43 6.74 -9.74
N TYR A 89 11.68 7.15 -10.77
CA TYR A 89 10.58 6.36 -11.31
C TYR A 89 11.04 4.98 -11.75
N PHE A 90 12.18 4.88 -12.45
CA PHE A 90 12.77 3.61 -12.82
C PHE A 90 13.14 2.78 -11.59
N MET A 91 13.83 3.32 -10.59
CA MET A 91 14.11 2.55 -9.37
C MET A 91 12.80 2.07 -8.72
N VAL A 92 11.86 2.96 -8.45
CA VAL A 92 10.61 2.59 -7.76
C VAL A 92 9.82 1.54 -8.56
N ASN A 93 9.73 1.69 -9.88
CA ASN A 93 8.99 0.75 -10.73
C ASN A 93 9.73 -0.57 -10.94
N PHE A 94 11.06 -0.58 -11.02
CA PHE A 94 11.86 -1.79 -11.22
C PHE A 94 12.02 -2.61 -9.93
N TYR A 95 12.01 -1.96 -8.76
CA TYR A 95 11.97 -2.65 -7.46
C TYR A 95 10.55 -3.09 -7.05
N GLY A 96 9.49 -2.58 -7.71
CA GLY A 96 8.09 -2.90 -7.41
C GLY A 96 7.36 -3.81 -8.42
N SER A 97 7.97 -4.17 -9.55
CA SER A 97 7.31 -4.95 -10.62
C SER A 97 7.93 -6.34 -10.83
N LYS A 98 7.12 -7.38 -11.15
CA LYS A 98 7.67 -8.69 -11.58
C LYS A 98 8.43 -8.52 -12.87
N VAL A 99 9.75 -8.45 -12.83
CA VAL A 99 10.65 -9.62 -12.75
C VAL A 99 10.77 -10.27 -11.35
N ALA A 100 10.45 -9.59 -10.24
CA ALA A 100 10.02 -10.12 -8.92
C ALA A 100 8.63 -9.58 -8.48
N GLY A 101 7.65 -10.33 -7.93
CA GLY A 101 6.49 -9.63 -7.29
C GLY A 101 4.98 -9.89 -7.59
N ARG A 102 4.22 -9.30 -8.58
CA ARG A 102 2.76 -9.51 -8.95
C ARG A 102 2.06 -10.21 -7.80
N LEU A 103 1.79 -9.42 -6.78
CA LEU A 103 0.80 -9.74 -5.79
C LEU A 103 -0.54 -9.51 -6.49
N ASP A 104 -1.29 -10.59 -6.67
CA ASP A 104 -2.70 -10.57 -7.06
C ASP A 104 -3.62 -10.25 -5.85
N THR A 105 -3.11 -9.62 -4.79
CA THR A 105 -3.80 -9.51 -3.49
C THR A 105 -4.84 -8.37 -3.39
N ASP A 106 -4.98 -7.50 -4.39
CA ASP A 106 -5.89 -6.34 -4.27
C ASP A 106 -7.27 -6.56 -4.93
N LYS A 107 -7.69 -7.80 -5.18
CA LYS A 107 -8.97 -8.05 -5.85
C LYS A 107 -9.94 -9.00 -5.17
N GLU A 108 -9.98 -9.07 -3.84
CA GLU A 108 -11.19 -9.55 -3.15
C GLU A 108 -11.41 -8.80 -1.83
N LYS A 109 -12.17 -7.70 -1.87
CA LYS A 109 -12.99 -7.32 -0.72
C LYS A 109 -14.30 -6.67 -1.17
N ASN A 110 -15.31 -7.54 -1.23
CA ASN A 110 -16.73 -7.28 -0.97
C ASN A 110 -17.52 -6.47 -2.00
N ALA A 111 -17.80 -7.12 -3.13
CA ALA A 111 -19.16 -7.08 -3.67
C ALA A 111 -20.00 -8.12 -2.90
N GLU A 112 -20.43 -7.79 -1.68
CA GLU A 112 -21.48 -8.54 -0.98
C GLU A 112 -22.66 -7.59 -0.76
N SER A 113 -23.72 -7.90 -1.48
CA SER A 113 -25.02 -7.26 -1.62
C SER A 113 -25.71 -6.91 -0.29
N PRO A 114 -26.46 -5.79 -0.19
CA PRO A 114 -27.32 -5.51 0.94
C PRO A 114 -28.68 -6.19 0.72
N THR A 115 -28.79 -7.47 1.09
CA THR A 115 -30.09 -8.15 1.13
C THR A 115 -30.14 -9.09 2.33
N ASP A 116 -31.29 -9.09 3.00
CA ASP A 116 -31.68 -9.94 4.14
C ASP A 116 -31.24 -9.54 5.54
N SER A 117 -31.80 -8.42 6.03
CA SER A 117 -32.07 -8.23 7.46
C SER A 117 -33.27 -7.30 7.72
N LYS A 118 -34.37 -7.48 6.99
CA LYS A 118 -35.65 -6.78 7.27
C LYS A 118 -36.86 -7.71 7.25
N GLU A 119 -36.76 -8.89 7.88
CA GLU A 119 -37.94 -9.76 8.01
C GLU A 119 -38.10 -10.48 9.37
N ALA A 120 -37.44 -10.01 10.42
CA ALA A 120 -37.55 -10.61 11.76
C ALA A 120 -38.14 -9.71 12.86
N SER A 121 -38.53 -8.46 12.57
CA SER A 121 -39.05 -7.52 13.59
C SER A 121 -40.53 -7.17 13.48
N SER A 122 -41.25 -7.60 12.43
CA SER A 122 -42.66 -7.18 12.21
C SER A 122 -43.72 -8.14 12.77
N LYS A 123 -43.33 -9.28 13.38
CA LYS A 123 -44.29 -10.31 13.88
C LYS A 123 -44.51 -10.33 15.39
N LYS A 124 -43.99 -9.36 16.16
CA LYS A 124 -44.07 -9.38 17.64
C LYS A 124 -45.14 -8.46 18.28
N ASN A 125 -45.87 -7.66 17.49
CA ASN A 125 -46.86 -6.71 18.01
C ASN A 125 -48.29 -6.94 17.47
N ALA A 126 -48.69 -8.19 17.33
CA ALA A 126 -50.08 -8.56 17.05
C ALA A 126 -50.48 -9.78 17.91
N ALA A 127 -50.31 -9.66 19.23
CA ALA A 127 -50.95 -10.54 20.19
C ALA A 127 -52.22 -9.86 20.71
N HIS A 128 -53.32 -10.52 20.38
CA HIS A 128 -54.73 -10.20 20.61
C HIS A 128 -55.06 -9.99 22.12
N PRO A 129 -55.99 -9.07 22.46
CA PRO A 129 -56.50 -8.87 23.82
C PRO A 129 -57.15 -10.13 24.40
N THR A 130 -56.82 -10.41 25.66
CA THR A 130 -57.42 -11.44 26.50
C THR A 130 -58.89 -11.13 26.81
N SER A 131 -59.82 -11.93 26.30
CA SER A 131 -61.15 -12.10 26.89
C SER A 131 -61.44 -13.58 27.17
N LYS A 132 -61.55 -13.88 28.46
CA LYS A 132 -62.28 -14.95 29.17
C LYS A 132 -62.89 -16.10 28.34
N SER A 133 -62.61 -17.34 28.74
CA SER A 133 -63.63 -18.24 29.33
C SER A 133 -62.95 -19.49 29.91
N THR A 134 -63.27 -19.79 31.17
CA THR A 134 -62.94 -21.04 31.87
C THR A 134 -64.27 -21.72 32.19
N ASP A 135 -64.43 -22.97 31.75
CA ASP A 135 -65.61 -23.81 31.98
C ASP A 135 -65.80 -24.20 33.45
N LYS A 136 -67.01 -23.98 33.97
CA LYS A 136 -67.80 -24.97 34.72
C LYS A 136 -69.26 -24.55 34.85
#